data_AF-A0A5N5W1A1-F1
#
_entry.id   AF-A0A5N5W1A1-F1
#
_cell.length_a   1.000
_cell.length_b   1.000
_cell.length_c   1.000
_cell.angle_alpha   90.00
_cell.angle_beta   90.00
_cell.angle_gamma   90.00
#
_symmetry.space_group_name_H-M   'P 1'
#
loop_
_entity.id
_entity.type
_entity.pdbx_description
1 polymer ?
#
loop_
_entity_poly.entity_id
_entity_poly.type
_entity_poly.pdbx_seq_one_letter_code
_entity_poly.pdbx_strand_id
1 'polypeptide(L)'
;MTRQTSAPLDHLSLSTADRQAREIARSFSEFGLDLNPPYQRGRVWTEDQQIALIRSWLTGTPTGVVIFNDRSTPEWKDANGYDPADRGEAIYACIDGQQRISAARAWFGDELAVPASWFEAEDVERIEDTDDGPYVRWSGLTLPRQRHFANRAHLTVATARVATVQEEAAIYVLVNGGGTPQTEADMTNAARVAAQQ
;
A
#
# COMPACT_ATOMS: atom_id res chain seq x y z
N MET A 1 -29.48 -13.20 8.57
CA MET A 1 -28.46 -14.22 8.86
C MET A 1 -28.10 -14.14 10.34
N THR A 2 -27.81 -15.27 10.98
CA THR A 2 -27.35 -15.32 12.37
C THR A 2 -25.91 -14.82 12.48
N ARG A 3 -25.56 -14.11 13.56
CA ARG A 3 -24.18 -13.68 13.89
C ARG A 3 -23.47 -14.66 14.83
N GLN A 4 -24.13 -15.77 15.18
CA GLN A 4 -23.65 -16.74 16.14
C GLN A 4 -22.73 -17.76 15.46
N THR A 5 -21.62 -18.10 16.11
CA THR A 5 -20.71 -19.17 15.71
C THR A 5 -20.93 -20.41 16.57
N SER A 6 -20.63 -21.60 16.04
CA SER A 6 -20.73 -22.87 16.79
C SER A 6 -19.57 -23.10 17.77
N ALA A 7 -18.53 -22.25 17.69
CA ALA A 7 -17.36 -22.24 18.57
C ALA A 7 -16.88 -20.77 18.75
N PRO A 8 -16.11 -20.46 19.81
CA PRO A 8 -15.49 -19.15 19.97
C PRO A 8 -14.66 -18.73 18.76
N LEU A 9 -14.53 -17.41 18.54
CA LEU A 9 -13.64 -16.86 17.52
C LEU A 9 -12.18 -16.97 17.97
N ASP A 10 -11.30 -17.43 17.09
CA ASP A 10 -9.87 -17.41 17.33
C ASP A 10 -9.30 -16.01 17.12
N HIS A 11 -8.39 -15.60 18.02
CA HIS A 11 -7.71 -14.31 17.90
C HIS A 11 -6.62 -14.38 16.83
N LEU A 12 -6.77 -13.59 15.77
CA LEU A 12 -5.72 -13.38 14.78
C LEU A 12 -4.72 -12.34 15.30
N SER A 13 -3.50 -12.79 15.58
CA SER A 13 -2.39 -11.89 15.94
C SER A 13 -1.75 -11.35 14.67
N LEU A 14 -1.95 -10.05 14.41
CA LEU A 14 -1.23 -9.33 13.37
C LEU A 14 -0.11 -8.51 14.02
N SER A 15 1.13 -8.68 13.56
CA SER A 15 2.25 -7.86 14.02
C SER A 15 2.38 -6.60 13.16
N THR A 16 2.41 -5.43 13.79
CA THR A 16 2.50 -4.15 13.08
C THR A 16 3.90 -3.56 13.13
N ALA A 17 4.39 -3.05 12.01
CA ALA A 17 5.63 -2.29 11.93
C ALA A 17 5.56 -1.23 10.82
N ASP A 18 6.20 -0.08 11.02
CA ASP A 18 6.41 0.87 9.94
C ASP A 18 7.60 0.44 9.08
N ARG A 19 7.39 0.43 7.77
CA ARG A 19 8.39 0.00 6.79
C ARG A 19 8.51 1.04 5.69
N GLN A 20 9.71 1.21 5.16
CA GLN A 20 9.93 2.15 4.07
C GLN A 20 9.14 1.72 2.84
N ALA A 21 8.36 2.63 2.28
CA ALA A 21 7.53 2.35 1.10
C ALA A 21 8.39 1.89 -0.09
N ARG A 22 9.62 2.41 -0.19
CA ARG A 22 10.59 2.02 -1.23
C ARG A 22 11.02 0.56 -1.11
N GLU A 23 11.25 0.06 0.11
CA GLU A 23 11.65 -1.33 0.33
C GLU A 23 10.51 -2.27 -0.07
N ILE A 24 9.28 -1.95 0.33
CA ILE A 24 8.09 -2.72 -0.04
C ILE A 24 7.89 -2.70 -1.57
N ALA A 25 8.04 -1.53 -2.20
CA ALA A 25 7.92 -1.38 -3.65
C ALA A 25 8.97 -2.21 -4.44
N ARG A 26 10.13 -2.51 -3.83
CA ARG A 26 11.17 -3.38 -4.42
C ARG A 26 11.02 -4.86 -4.08
N SER A 27 10.36 -5.17 -2.96
CA SER A 27 10.22 -6.54 -2.45
C SER A 27 9.49 -7.48 -3.42
N PHE A 28 8.76 -6.93 -4.40
CA PHE A 28 8.14 -7.64 -5.53
C PHE A 28 9.10 -8.50 -6.33
N SER A 29 10.23 -7.93 -6.72
CA SER A 29 11.20 -8.58 -7.60
C SER A 29 12.21 -9.42 -6.83
N GLU A 30 12.40 -9.13 -5.53
CA GLU A 30 13.53 -9.67 -4.76
C GLU A 30 13.11 -10.75 -3.74
N PHE A 31 11.91 -10.66 -3.15
CA PHE A 31 11.53 -11.51 -2.00
C PHE A 31 10.19 -12.25 -2.18
N GLY A 32 9.54 -12.15 -3.34
CA GLY A 32 8.31 -12.89 -3.63
C GLY A 32 7.08 -12.38 -2.87
N LEU A 33 6.54 -11.23 -3.30
CA LEU A 33 5.28 -10.69 -2.82
C LEU A 33 4.19 -10.81 -3.90
N ASP A 34 3.13 -11.57 -3.61
CA ASP A 34 1.95 -11.69 -4.44
C ASP A 34 1.00 -10.50 -4.21
N LEU A 35 0.88 -9.62 -5.20
CA LEU A 35 -0.04 -8.47 -5.16
C LEU A 35 -1.44 -8.79 -5.66
N ASN A 36 -1.64 -9.93 -6.30
CA ASN A 36 -2.89 -10.26 -6.96
C ASN A 36 -3.38 -11.67 -6.60
N PRO A 37 -3.48 -12.01 -5.30
CA PRO A 37 -4.14 -13.24 -4.89
C PRO A 37 -5.62 -13.20 -5.36
N PRO A 38 -6.28 -14.36 -5.50
CA PRO A 38 -7.55 -14.49 -6.22
C PRO A 38 -8.72 -13.69 -5.63
N TYR A 39 -8.61 -13.22 -4.38
CA TYR A 39 -9.61 -12.38 -3.72
C TYR A 39 -9.37 -10.87 -3.90
N GLN A 40 -8.23 -10.46 -4.45
CA GLN A 40 -7.96 -9.04 -4.67
C GLN A 40 -8.87 -8.45 -5.73
N ARG A 41 -9.23 -7.18 -5.52
CA ARG A 41 -9.76 -6.34 -6.59
C ARG A 41 -8.63 -5.90 -7.52
N GLY A 42 -9.00 -5.51 -8.74
CA GLY A 42 -8.05 -4.89 -9.67
C GLY A 42 -7.52 -3.55 -9.17
N ARG A 43 -6.57 -2.97 -9.92
CA ARG A 43 -6.05 -1.61 -9.68
C ARG A 43 -7.13 -0.58 -10.01
N VAL A 44 -7.73 0.00 -8.97
CA VAL A 44 -8.86 0.93 -9.09
C VAL A 44 -8.52 2.35 -8.66
N TRP A 45 -7.31 2.59 -8.14
CA TRP A 45 -6.90 3.96 -7.83
C TRP A 45 -6.66 4.78 -9.08
N THR A 46 -7.28 5.96 -9.14
CA THR A 46 -6.97 6.97 -10.15
C THR A 46 -5.57 7.54 -9.91
N GLU A 47 -5.02 8.24 -10.90
CA GLU A 47 -3.74 8.93 -10.75
C GLU A 47 -3.79 9.94 -9.59
N ASP A 48 -4.86 10.73 -9.46
CA ASP A 48 -5.05 11.67 -8.34
C ASP A 48 -4.96 11.00 -6.97
N GLN A 49 -5.50 9.78 -6.82
CA GLN A 49 -5.41 9.03 -5.57
C GLN A 49 -3.98 8.56 -5.28
N GLN A 50 -3.21 8.20 -6.31
CA GLN A 50 -1.79 7.88 -6.17
C GLN A 50 -0.97 9.14 -5.82
N ILE A 51 -1.23 10.26 -6.49
CA ILE A 51 -0.62 11.57 -6.22
C ILE A 51 -0.92 12.02 -4.78
N ALA A 52 -2.15 11.81 -4.29
CA ALA A 52 -2.54 12.13 -2.92
C ALA A 52 -1.77 11.29 -1.87
N LEU A 53 -1.39 10.05 -2.18
CA LEU A 53 -0.50 9.27 -1.32
C LEU A 53 0.88 9.93 -1.21
N ILE A 54 1.44 10.41 -2.31
CA ILE A 54 2.73 11.11 -2.31
C ILE A 54 2.66 12.39 -1.47
N ARG A 55 1.58 13.17 -1.62
CA ARG A 55 1.31 14.35 -0.78
C ARG A 55 1.22 13.97 0.70
N SER A 56 0.59 12.84 1.03
CA SER A 56 0.48 12.37 2.41
C SER A 56 1.86 12.10 3.02
N TRP A 57 2.77 11.46 2.28
CA TRP A 57 4.16 11.26 2.74
C TRP A 57 4.95 12.56 2.89
N LEU A 58 4.79 13.50 1.96
CA LEU A 58 5.46 14.80 2.04
C LEU A 58 5.00 15.61 3.25
N THR A 59 3.73 15.50 3.60
CA THR A 59 3.09 16.24 4.71
C THR A 59 3.16 15.51 6.05
N GLY A 60 3.59 14.24 6.06
CA GLY A 60 3.60 13.41 7.28
C GLY A 60 2.20 12.91 7.69
N THR A 61 1.23 12.91 6.78
CA THR A 61 -0.12 12.39 7.03
C THR A 61 -0.09 10.85 7.01
N PRO A 62 -0.73 10.16 7.98
CA PRO A 62 -0.82 8.70 7.99
C PRO A 62 -1.49 8.15 6.72
N THR A 63 -0.88 7.14 6.10
CA THR A 63 -1.29 6.63 4.78
C THR A 63 -2.16 5.36 4.83
N GLY A 64 -2.52 4.90 6.03
CA GLY A 64 -3.29 3.68 6.26
C GLY A 64 -2.41 2.43 6.29
N VAL A 65 -3.00 1.30 6.71
CA VAL A 65 -2.28 0.03 6.88
C VAL A 65 -2.23 -0.74 5.57
N VAL A 66 -1.13 -1.45 5.35
CA VAL A 66 -0.96 -2.51 4.36
C VAL A 66 -0.92 -3.84 5.11
N ILE A 67 -1.65 -4.84 4.63
CA ILE A 67 -1.74 -6.13 5.32
C ILE A 67 -1.11 -7.21 4.44
N PHE A 68 -0.15 -7.94 5.00
CA PHE A 68 0.48 -9.09 4.36
C PHE A 68 0.12 -10.40 5.08
N ASN A 69 0.11 -11.50 4.35
CA ASN A 69 0.27 -12.83 4.93
C ASN A 69 1.70 -13.33 4.71
N ASP A 70 2.32 -13.90 5.74
CA ASP A 70 3.55 -14.67 5.63
C ASP A 70 3.20 -16.15 5.39
N ARG A 71 3.50 -16.63 4.18
CA ARG A 71 3.23 -17.99 3.69
C ARG A 71 4.40 -18.94 3.93
N SER A 72 5.49 -18.49 4.56
CA SER A 72 6.65 -19.34 4.89
C SER A 72 6.51 -20.10 6.22
N THR A 73 5.30 -20.09 6.79
CA THR A 73 5.03 -20.66 8.11
C THR A 73 4.85 -22.19 8.04
N PRO A 74 5.17 -22.93 9.12
CA PRO A 74 4.87 -24.36 9.21
C PRO A 74 3.39 -24.67 8.98
N GLU A 75 2.48 -23.84 9.52
CA GLU A 75 1.05 -24.01 9.38
C GLU A 75 0.59 -23.89 7.92
N TRP A 76 1.15 -22.93 7.17
CA TRP A 76 0.91 -22.83 5.73
C TRP A 76 1.41 -24.07 5.00
N LYS A 77 2.64 -24.50 5.30
CA LYS A 77 3.24 -25.69 4.68
C LYS A 77 2.41 -26.95 4.93
N ASP A 78 1.94 -27.15 6.16
CA ASP A 78 1.12 -28.30 6.53
C ASP A 78 -0.24 -28.27 5.83
N ALA A 79 -0.88 -27.10 5.76
CA ALA A 79 -2.18 -26.96 5.11
C ALA A 79 -2.12 -27.13 3.58
N ASN A 80 -1.01 -26.76 2.94
CA ASN A 80 -0.86 -26.77 1.48
C ASN A 80 -0.01 -27.94 0.96
N GLY A 81 0.74 -28.62 1.83
CA GLY A 81 1.62 -29.75 1.50
C GLY A 81 2.95 -29.38 0.83
N TYR A 82 3.32 -28.09 0.80
CA TYR A 82 4.59 -27.62 0.24
C TYR A 82 4.96 -26.23 0.81
N ASP A 83 6.25 -25.88 0.74
CA ASP A 83 6.72 -24.52 1.02
C ASP A 83 6.70 -23.69 -0.29
N PRO A 84 6.07 -22.50 -0.34
CA PRO A 84 6.08 -21.66 -1.53
C PRO A 84 7.48 -21.41 -2.10
N ALA A 85 8.50 -21.28 -1.24
CA ALA A 85 9.87 -21.06 -1.67
C ALA A 85 10.42 -22.23 -2.51
N ASP A 86 10.03 -23.48 -2.20
CA ASP A 86 10.45 -24.68 -2.93
C ASP A 86 9.98 -24.67 -4.40
N ARG A 87 8.94 -23.88 -4.70
CA ARG A 87 8.36 -23.75 -6.05
C ARG A 87 8.69 -22.42 -6.73
N GLY A 88 9.48 -21.57 -6.09
CA GLY A 88 9.70 -20.20 -6.54
C GLY A 88 8.42 -19.35 -6.51
N GLU A 89 7.45 -19.72 -5.69
CA GLU A 89 6.23 -18.95 -5.45
C GLU A 89 6.48 -17.83 -4.44
N ALA A 90 5.59 -16.84 -4.41
CA ALA A 90 5.66 -15.72 -3.47
C ALA A 90 5.43 -16.20 -2.03
N ILE A 91 6.39 -15.92 -1.15
CA ILE A 91 6.32 -16.24 0.29
C ILE A 91 5.50 -15.22 1.09
N TYR A 92 5.19 -14.06 0.50
CA TYR A 92 4.24 -13.10 1.06
C TYR A 92 3.08 -12.87 0.11
N ALA A 93 1.90 -12.56 0.66
CA ALA A 93 0.77 -12.09 -0.13
C ALA A 93 0.15 -10.83 0.44
N CYS A 94 -0.26 -9.94 -0.46
CA CYS A 94 -1.02 -8.75 -0.13
C CYS A 94 -2.46 -9.12 0.16
N ILE A 95 -2.83 -9.07 1.44
CA ILE A 95 -4.23 -9.16 1.88
C ILE A 95 -4.92 -7.81 1.61
N ASP A 96 -4.35 -6.69 2.03
CA ASP A 96 -4.91 -5.35 1.80
C ASP A 96 -3.81 -4.31 1.54
N GLY A 97 -4.17 -3.21 0.85
CA GLY A 97 -3.25 -2.12 0.55
C GLY A 97 -2.57 -2.21 -0.82
N GLN A 98 -3.05 -3.07 -1.73
CA GLN A 98 -2.54 -3.23 -3.10
C GLN A 98 -2.34 -1.89 -3.83
N GLN A 99 -3.28 -0.95 -3.67
CA GLN A 99 -3.22 0.34 -4.35
C GLN A 99 -2.10 1.24 -3.82
N ARG A 100 -1.86 1.24 -2.50
CA ARG A 100 -0.76 2.00 -1.87
C ARG A 100 0.59 1.49 -2.34
N ILE A 101 0.74 0.18 -2.38
CA ILE A 101 1.97 -0.45 -2.85
C ILE A 101 2.18 -0.19 -4.34
N SER A 102 1.11 -0.24 -5.12
CA SER A 102 1.15 0.07 -6.56
C SER A 102 1.56 1.52 -6.83
N ALA A 103 1.01 2.47 -6.07
CA ALA A 103 1.39 3.88 -6.12
C ALA A 103 2.85 4.10 -5.70
N ALA A 104 3.31 3.41 -4.64
CA ALA A 104 4.71 3.44 -4.21
C ALA A 104 5.64 2.97 -5.34
N ARG A 105 5.29 1.85 -6.00
CA ARG A 105 6.04 1.33 -7.14
C ARG A 105 6.07 2.32 -8.29
N ALA A 106 4.91 2.90 -8.65
CA ALA A 106 4.83 3.84 -9.74
C ALA A 106 5.71 5.07 -9.48
N TRP A 107 5.69 5.60 -8.25
CA TRP A 107 6.55 6.71 -7.85
C TRP A 107 8.04 6.36 -7.90
N PHE A 108 8.49 5.34 -7.16
CA PHE A 108 9.91 4.98 -7.09
C PHE A 108 10.47 4.38 -8.39
N GLY A 109 9.59 3.98 -9.31
CA GLY A 109 9.92 3.45 -10.63
C GLY A 109 9.84 4.49 -11.76
N ASP A 110 9.67 5.77 -11.46
CA ASP A 110 9.51 6.85 -12.44
C ASP A 110 8.28 6.73 -13.35
N GLU A 111 7.26 5.96 -12.97
CA GLU A 111 6.01 5.83 -13.72
C GLU A 111 5.00 6.92 -13.32
N LEU A 112 5.05 7.43 -12.09
CA LEU A 112 4.20 8.49 -11.55
C LEU A 112 4.98 9.81 -11.40
N ALA A 113 4.41 10.91 -11.90
CA ALA A 113 4.90 12.26 -11.65
C ALA A 113 3.98 13.00 -10.68
N VAL A 114 4.53 13.96 -9.93
CA VAL A 114 3.75 14.82 -9.02
C VAL A 114 4.12 16.29 -9.25
N PRO A 115 3.30 17.27 -8.82
CA PRO A 115 3.63 18.68 -9.01
C PRO A 115 5.01 19.04 -8.46
N ALA A 116 5.85 19.64 -9.30
CA ALA A 116 7.20 20.06 -8.92
C ALA A 116 7.18 21.13 -7.82
N SER A 117 6.10 21.91 -7.74
CA SER A 117 5.86 22.93 -6.73
C SER A 117 5.76 22.41 -5.29
N TRP A 118 5.69 21.08 -5.09
CA TRP A 118 5.72 20.47 -3.75
C TRP A 118 7.12 20.33 -3.16
N PHE A 119 8.14 20.66 -3.95
CA PHE A 119 9.54 20.59 -3.57
C PHE A 119 10.18 21.98 -3.68
N GLU A 120 11.24 22.20 -2.93
CA GLU A 120 12.07 23.39 -3.12
C GLU A 120 12.71 23.36 -4.51
N ALA A 121 12.81 24.51 -5.17
CA ALA A 121 13.32 24.58 -6.55
C ALA A 121 14.75 24.01 -6.68
N GLU A 122 15.57 24.13 -5.64
CA GLU A 122 16.93 23.57 -5.59
C GLU A 122 16.97 22.03 -5.50
N ASP A 123 15.86 21.41 -5.09
CA ASP A 123 15.71 19.96 -4.97
C ASP A 123 15.20 19.30 -6.26
N VAL A 124 14.86 20.10 -7.29
CA VAL A 124 14.29 19.64 -8.57
C VAL A 124 15.30 19.85 -9.70
N GLU A 125 15.80 18.75 -10.26
CA GLU A 125 16.77 18.74 -11.37
C GLU A 125 16.11 18.65 -12.75
N ARG A 126 14.95 17.98 -12.83
CA ARG A 126 14.23 17.78 -14.09
C ARG A 126 12.73 17.84 -13.87
N ILE A 127 12.08 18.63 -14.71
CA ILE A 127 10.62 18.70 -14.77
C ILE A 127 10.10 18.18 -16.11
N GLU A 128 8.82 17.86 -16.12
CA GLU A 128 8.01 17.71 -17.33
C GLU A 128 6.83 18.68 -17.26
N ASP A 129 6.54 19.36 -18.36
CA ASP A 129 5.39 20.26 -18.45
C ASP A 129 4.10 19.44 -18.64
N THR A 130 3.08 19.75 -17.86
CA THR A 130 1.74 19.17 -17.95
C THR A 130 0.70 20.27 -18.10
N ASP A 131 -0.55 19.90 -18.36
CA ASP A 131 -1.67 20.85 -18.44
C ASP A 131 -1.94 21.57 -17.10
N ASP A 132 -1.54 20.98 -15.96
CA ASP A 132 -1.64 21.55 -14.60
C ASP A 132 -0.32 22.21 -14.13
N GLY A 133 0.65 22.39 -15.04
CA GLY A 133 1.95 23.00 -14.77
C GLY A 133 3.11 22.00 -14.65
N PRO A 134 4.26 22.40 -14.08
CA PRO A 134 5.46 21.58 -14.06
C PRO A 134 5.36 20.45 -13.03
N TYR A 135 5.65 19.24 -13.47
CA TYR A 135 5.67 18.02 -12.65
C TYR A 135 7.09 17.46 -12.59
N VAL A 136 7.36 16.63 -11.57
CA VAL A 136 8.64 15.98 -11.34
C VAL A 136 8.41 14.49 -11.08
N ARG A 137 9.26 13.66 -11.69
CA ARG A 137 9.37 12.22 -11.41
C ARG A 137 10.43 11.97 -10.34
N TRP A 138 10.45 10.80 -9.75
CA TRP A 138 11.41 10.44 -8.70
C TRP A 138 12.88 10.72 -9.09
N SER A 139 13.30 10.35 -10.30
CA SER A 139 14.66 10.60 -10.81
C SER A 139 14.92 12.05 -11.23
N GLY A 140 13.88 12.88 -11.28
CA GLY A 140 14.00 14.32 -11.48
C GLY A 140 14.33 15.10 -10.21
N LEU A 141 14.38 14.45 -9.05
CA LEU A 141 14.79 15.05 -7.78
C LEU A 141 16.29 14.88 -7.54
N THR A 142 16.91 15.83 -6.84
CA THR A 142 18.30 15.69 -6.38
C THR A 142 18.48 14.44 -5.52
N LEU A 143 19.68 13.85 -5.54
CA LEU A 143 19.98 12.67 -4.71
C LEU A 143 19.76 12.90 -3.20
N PRO A 144 20.14 14.05 -2.60
CA PRO A 144 19.78 14.38 -1.23
C PRO A 144 18.26 14.35 -0.99
N ARG A 145 17.47 14.95 -1.89
CA ARG A 145 16.01 14.97 -1.75
C ARG A 145 15.40 13.58 -1.86
N GLN A 146 15.86 12.78 -2.83
CA GLN A 146 15.46 11.39 -2.96
C GLN A 146 15.69 10.64 -1.65
N ARG A 147 16.90 10.70 -1.08
CA ARG A 147 17.22 10.03 0.20
C ARG A 147 16.33 10.53 1.34
N HIS A 148 16.14 11.84 1.44
CA HIS A 148 15.28 12.46 2.44
C HIS A 148 13.84 11.96 2.37
N PHE A 149 13.28 11.86 1.16
CA PHE A 149 11.94 11.35 0.92
C PHE A 149 11.83 9.86 1.24
N ALA A 150 12.72 9.02 0.70
CA ALA A 150 12.68 7.56 0.89
C ALA A 150 12.76 7.16 2.38
N ASN A 151 13.51 7.92 3.18
CA ASN A 151 13.65 7.67 4.62
C ASN A 151 12.43 8.15 5.45
N ARG A 152 11.45 8.83 4.83
CA ARG A 152 10.24 9.32 5.53
C ARG A 152 8.94 8.76 4.98
N ALA A 153 8.92 8.35 3.71
CA ALA A 153 7.80 7.65 3.11
C ALA A 153 7.67 6.24 3.70
N HIS A 154 6.80 6.10 4.69
CA HIS A 154 6.51 4.83 5.35
C HIS A 154 5.11 4.32 5.04
N LEU A 155 4.98 3.00 5.04
CA LEU A 155 3.72 2.30 5.11
C LEU A 155 3.71 1.52 6.42
N THR A 156 2.63 1.66 7.18
CA THR A 156 2.38 0.77 8.31
C THR A 156 1.98 -0.59 7.76
N VAL A 157 2.75 -1.62 8.09
CA VAL A 157 2.52 -2.99 7.65
C VAL A 157 2.00 -3.81 8.81
N ALA A 158 0.93 -4.56 8.60
CA ALA A 158 0.44 -5.59 9.51
C ALA A 158 0.64 -6.97 8.87
N THR A 159 1.33 -7.86 9.56
CA THR A 159 1.64 -9.21 9.04
C THR A 159 0.80 -10.26 9.76
N ALA A 160 -0.03 -10.97 8.99
CA ALA A 160 -0.73 -12.18 9.38
C ALA A 160 0.12 -13.42 9.09
N ARG A 161 -0.27 -14.54 9.71
CA ARG A 161 0.34 -15.87 9.58
C ARG A 161 -0.74 -16.94 9.48
N VAL A 162 -1.71 -16.73 8.60
CA VAL A 162 -2.80 -17.69 8.39
C VAL A 162 -2.34 -18.77 7.41
N ALA A 163 -2.93 -19.96 7.52
CA ALA A 163 -2.46 -21.17 6.86
C ALA A 163 -2.97 -21.32 5.42
N THR A 164 -4.05 -20.62 5.07
CA THR A 164 -4.75 -20.80 3.79
C THR A 164 -5.15 -19.50 3.11
N VAL A 165 -5.30 -19.54 1.77
CA VAL A 165 -5.84 -18.44 0.96
C VAL A 165 -7.27 -18.07 1.39
N GLN A 166 -8.05 -19.03 1.89
CA GLN A 166 -9.41 -18.81 2.38
C GLN A 166 -9.41 -17.95 3.65
N GLU A 167 -8.45 -18.16 4.55
CA GLU A 167 -8.28 -17.32 5.74
C GLU A 167 -7.75 -15.93 5.38
N GLU A 168 -6.86 -15.81 4.39
CA GLU A 168 -6.47 -14.51 3.83
C GLU A 168 -7.70 -13.73 3.33
N ALA A 169 -8.56 -14.40 2.56
CA ALA A 169 -9.81 -13.82 2.05
C ALA A 169 -10.78 -13.42 3.17
N ALA A 170 -10.83 -14.20 4.26
CA ALA A 170 -11.64 -13.86 5.43
C ALA A 170 -11.16 -12.55 6.10
N ILE A 171 -9.84 -12.36 6.23
CA ILE A 171 -9.26 -11.09 6.71
C ILE A 171 -9.62 -9.96 5.75
N TYR A 172 -9.46 -10.16 4.44
CA TYR A 172 -9.80 -9.16 3.42
C TYR A 172 -11.24 -8.67 3.53
N VAL A 173 -12.19 -9.59 3.71
CA VAL A 173 -13.62 -9.28 3.87
C VAL A 173 -13.87 -8.48 5.15
N LEU A 174 -13.25 -8.85 6.26
CA LEU A 174 -13.42 -8.13 7.53
C LEU A 174 -12.89 -6.69 7.45
N VAL A 175 -11.71 -6.52 6.86
CA VAL A 175 -11.04 -5.21 6.72
C VAL A 175 -11.83 -4.28 5.80
N ASN A 176 -12.31 -4.78 4.67
CA ASN A 176 -12.97 -3.96 3.66
C ASN A 176 -14.49 -3.85 3.86
N GLY A 177 -15.12 -4.81 4.55
CA GLY A 177 -16.57 -4.85 4.79
C GLY A 177 -17.03 -4.28 6.13
N GLY A 178 -16.11 -4.05 7.08
CA GLY A 178 -16.44 -3.58 8.43
C GLY A 178 -16.82 -2.10 8.55
N GLY A 179 -16.51 -1.28 7.54
CA GLY A 179 -16.75 0.17 7.54
C GLY A 179 -17.84 0.60 6.55
N THR A 180 -18.37 1.80 6.75
CA THR A 180 -19.19 2.49 5.74
C THR A 180 -18.26 3.33 4.87
N PRO A 181 -18.23 3.14 3.53
CA PRO A 181 -17.48 4.02 2.65
C PRO A 181 -17.92 5.48 2.79
N GLN A 182 -16.98 6.42 2.78
CA GLN A 182 -17.29 7.84 2.71
C GLN A 182 -17.99 8.15 1.39
N THR A 183 -19.07 8.92 1.44
CA THR A 183 -19.78 9.34 0.25
C THR A 183 -19.06 10.51 -0.44
N GLU A 184 -19.38 10.78 -1.70
CA GLU A 184 -18.88 11.97 -2.40
C GLU A 184 -19.27 13.28 -1.68
N ALA A 185 -20.43 13.29 -1.03
CA ALA A 185 -20.88 14.43 -0.22
C ALA A 185 -19.98 14.64 1.00
N ASP A 186 -19.56 13.56 1.68
CA ASP A 186 -18.63 13.64 2.81
C ASP A 186 -17.28 14.22 2.37
N MET A 187 -16.76 13.73 1.24
CA MET A 187 -15.49 14.21 0.67
C MET A 187 -15.55 15.67 0.20
N THR A 188 -16.66 16.05 -0.44
CA THR A 188 -16.90 17.44 -0.89
C THR A 188 -16.96 18.39 0.30
N ASN A 189 -17.66 18.00 1.37
CA ASN A 189 -17.69 18.79 2.59
C ASN A 189 -16.30 18.93 3.23
N ALA A 190 -15.53 17.85 3.29
CA ALA A 190 -14.15 17.88 3.78
C ALA A 190 -13.27 18.83 2.95
N ALA A 191 -13.34 18.76 1.61
CA ALA A 191 -12.61 19.66 0.72
C ALA A 191 -13.00 21.13 0.91
N ARG A 192 -14.30 21.41 1.04
CA ARG A 192 -14.82 22.76 1.32
C ARG A 192 -14.24 23.33 2.61
N VAL A 193 -14.13 22.52 3.68
CA VAL A 193 -13.55 22.95 4.96
C VAL A 193 -12.04 23.17 4.83
N ALA A 194 -11.33 22.29 4.12
CA ALA A 194 -9.89 22.42 3.91
C ALA A 194 -9.51 23.69 3.12
N ALA A 195 -10.36 24.15 2.20
CA ALA A 195 -10.13 25.33 1.37
C ALA A 195 -10.42 26.68 2.08
N GLN A 196 -10.86 26.69 3.34
CA GLN A 196 -11.17 27.91 4.10
C GLN A 196 -9.95 28.50 4.85
N GLN A 197 -8.75 27.98 4.59
CA GLN A 197 -7.49 28.47 5.17
C GLN A 197 -6.87 29.60 4.36
#